data_AF-A0A415IN34-F1
#
_entry.id   AF-A0A415IN34-F1
#
_cell.length_a   1.000
_cell.length_b   1.000
_cell.length_c   1.000
_cell.angle_alpha   90.00
_cell.angle_beta   90.00
_cell.angle_gamma   90.00
#
_symmetry.space_group_name_H-M   'P 1'
#
loop_
_entity.id
_entity.type
_entity.pdbx_description
1 polymer ?
#
loop_
_entity_poly.entity_id
_entity_poly.type
_entity_poly.pdbx_seq_one_letter_code
_entity_poly.pdbx_strand_id
1 'polypeptide(L)'
;MEKKQGIGFFERYLTLWVALCIIAGIAVGQWLPAIPQTLSKFEYANVSIPVAILIWLMIYPMMLKVDFQSVKNVGKRPKGIIVTCVTNWLIKPFTMFGIAYLFFYVIFKVFIPEDLAKEYLAGAVLLGAAPCTAMVFVWSHLTKGDAAYTLVQVAVNDLIILVAFAPIVALLLGVGGVTIPWDTLFLSVLLFVVIPLSAGVITRTWVIRQKGIEYFNHVFIRKFDNYTVGGLLLTLIILFSFQGETILNNPLHILLIAVPLVLQTVLIFFVAYGWAKWWKLPHNVAAPAGMIGASNFFELAVAVAISLFGLQSGAALATVVGVLVEVPIMLMLVRIANNTQKWFPE
;
A
#
# COMPACT_ATOMS: atom_id res chain seq x y z
N MET A 1 12.05 -13.50 -28.68
CA MET A 1 13.01 -13.61 -27.55
C MET A 1 12.70 -12.50 -26.56
N GLU A 2 11.85 -12.78 -25.57
CA GLU A 2 11.62 -11.84 -24.47
C GLU A 2 12.93 -11.65 -23.71
N LYS A 3 13.50 -10.43 -23.78
CA LYS A 3 14.61 -10.05 -22.93
C LYS A 3 14.16 -10.25 -21.48
N LYS A 4 14.80 -11.18 -20.77
CA LYS A 4 14.79 -11.22 -19.30
C LYS A 4 15.19 -9.83 -18.81
N GLN A 5 14.22 -8.98 -18.49
CA GLN A 5 14.48 -7.79 -17.69
C GLN A 5 14.87 -8.31 -16.31
N GLY A 6 16.17 -8.41 -16.07
CA GLY A 6 16.70 -8.72 -14.75
C GLY A 6 16.32 -7.61 -13.76
N ILE A 7 16.28 -7.99 -12.49
CA ILE A 7 16.03 -7.10 -11.35
C ILE A 7 16.87 -5.82 -11.53
N GLY A 8 16.20 -4.67 -11.62
CA GLY A 8 16.88 -3.39 -11.72
C GLY A 8 17.76 -3.15 -10.50
N PHE A 9 18.83 -2.36 -10.64
CA PHE A 9 19.70 -2.01 -9.51
C PHE A 9 18.90 -1.48 -8.31
N PHE A 10 17.87 -0.68 -8.57
CA PHE A 10 16.96 -0.16 -7.55
C PHE A 10 16.22 -1.26 -6.79
N GLU A 11 15.55 -2.16 -7.50
CA GLU A 11 14.76 -3.26 -6.90
C GLU A 11 15.62 -4.16 -6.03
N ARG A 12 16.88 -4.41 -6.44
CA ARG A 12 17.84 -5.21 -5.69
C ARG A 12 18.24 -4.57 -4.36
N TYR A 13 18.34 -3.25 -4.31
CA TYR A 13 18.75 -2.48 -3.13
C TYR A 13 17.60 -1.74 -2.46
N LEU A 14 16.34 -2.10 -2.77
CA LEU A 14 15.16 -1.40 -2.29
C LEU A 14 15.14 -1.23 -0.76
N THR A 15 15.47 -2.29 -0.02
CA THR A 15 15.56 -2.24 1.45
C THR A 15 16.61 -1.25 1.94
N LEU A 16 17.76 -1.14 1.26
CA LEU A 16 18.79 -0.17 1.61
C LEU A 16 18.34 1.26 1.28
N TRP A 17 17.69 1.47 0.13
CA TRP A 17 17.14 2.77 -0.23
C TRP A 17 16.09 3.24 0.76
N VAL A 18 15.16 2.36 1.14
CA VAL A 18 14.15 2.64 2.17
C VAL A 18 14.82 2.94 3.50
N ALA A 19 15.80 2.15 3.94
CA ALA A 19 16.56 2.41 5.16
C ALA A 19 17.27 3.77 5.14
N LEU A 20 17.90 4.13 4.02
CA LEU A 20 18.53 5.43 3.82
C LEU A 20 17.51 6.57 3.85
N CYS A 21 16.34 6.40 3.24
CA CYS A 21 15.25 7.38 3.29
C CYS A 21 14.70 7.58 4.70
N ILE A 22 14.61 6.52 5.50
CA ILE A 22 14.20 6.61 6.91
C ILE A 22 15.25 7.41 7.70
N ILE A 23 16.53 7.05 7.58
CA ILE A 23 17.62 7.75 8.28
C ILE A 23 17.67 9.21 7.85
N ALA A 24 17.60 9.48 6.55
CA ALA A 24 17.61 10.84 6.00
C ALA A 24 16.37 11.64 6.44
N GLY A 25 15.18 11.02 6.41
CA GLY A 25 13.94 11.63 6.86
C GLY A 25 14.01 12.03 8.33
N ILE A 26 14.40 11.10 9.22
CA ILE A 26 14.57 11.37 10.65
C ILE A 26 15.63 12.46 10.88
N ALA A 27 16.76 12.41 10.17
CA ALA A 27 17.82 13.43 10.28
C ALA A 27 17.33 14.82 9.84
N VAL A 28 16.56 14.91 8.75
CA VAL A 28 15.95 16.16 8.29
C VAL A 28 14.95 16.69 9.33
N GLY A 29 14.11 15.82 9.90
CA GLY A 29 13.16 16.20 10.94
C GLY A 29 13.83 16.76 12.20
N GLN A 30 14.98 16.22 12.57
CA GLN A 30 15.74 16.61 13.76
C GLN A 30 16.63 17.84 13.54
N TRP A 31 17.38 17.90 12.44
CA TRP A 31 18.39 18.93 12.22
C TRP A 31 17.89 20.11 11.39
N LEU A 32 16.82 19.93 10.61
CA LEU A 32 16.22 20.96 9.75
C LEU A 32 14.69 21.02 9.93
N PRO A 33 14.18 21.26 11.15
CA PRO A 33 12.73 21.27 11.43
C PRO A 33 11.98 22.37 10.66
N ALA A 34 12.67 23.37 10.14
CA ALA A 34 12.10 24.40 9.27
C ALA A 34 11.43 23.83 8.00
N ILE A 35 11.92 22.70 7.46
CA ILE A 35 11.36 22.07 6.26
C ILE A 35 9.95 21.52 6.55
N PRO A 36 9.76 20.58 7.50
CA PRO A 36 8.43 20.08 7.84
C PRO A 36 7.50 21.19 8.38
N GLN A 37 8.01 22.14 9.16
CA GLN A 37 7.21 23.27 9.66
C GLN A 37 6.73 24.22 8.55
N THR A 38 7.46 24.34 7.44
CA THR A 38 7.02 25.17 6.32
C THR A 38 6.04 24.41 5.44
N LEU A 39 6.24 23.11 5.23
CA LEU A 39 5.35 22.26 4.45
C LEU A 39 3.98 22.05 5.11
N SER A 40 3.93 22.04 6.45
CA SER A 40 2.68 22.00 7.24
C SER A 40 1.92 23.34 7.22
N LYS A 41 2.57 24.47 6.89
CA LYS A 41 1.84 25.74 6.67
C LYS A 41 1.07 25.76 5.36
N PHE A 42 1.46 24.93 4.38
CA PHE A 42 0.76 24.76 3.11
C PHE A 42 -0.31 23.67 3.21
N GLU A 43 -1.20 23.81 4.18
CA GLU A 43 -2.33 22.90 4.40
C GLU A 43 -3.63 23.51 3.87
N TYR A 44 -4.41 22.69 3.15
CA TYR A 44 -5.78 22.99 2.78
C TYR A 44 -6.65 21.84 3.24
N ALA A 45 -7.63 22.12 4.11
CA ALA A 45 -8.51 21.12 4.71
C ALA A 45 -7.76 19.94 5.38
N ASN A 46 -6.74 20.25 6.20
CA ASN A 46 -5.86 19.28 6.89
C ASN A 46 -5.01 18.40 5.96
N VAL A 47 -4.96 18.71 4.66
CA VAL A 47 -4.11 18.02 3.68
C VAL A 47 -2.98 18.94 3.26
N SER A 48 -1.74 18.53 3.49
CA SER A 48 -0.57 19.24 3.00
C SER A 48 -0.51 19.15 1.47
N ILE A 49 -0.65 20.29 0.79
CA ILE A 49 -0.65 20.37 -0.68
C ILE A 49 0.63 19.76 -1.29
N PRO A 50 1.84 20.04 -0.76
CA PRO A 50 3.06 19.39 -1.23
C PRO A 50 3.02 17.85 -1.13
N VAL A 51 2.49 17.32 -0.03
CA VAL A 51 2.37 15.86 0.18
C VAL A 51 1.36 15.28 -0.81
N ALA A 52 0.24 15.97 -1.05
CA ALA A 52 -0.76 15.54 -2.02
C ALA A 52 -0.21 15.49 -3.45
N ILE A 53 0.56 16.49 -3.87
CA ILE A 53 1.23 16.52 -5.19
C ILE A 53 2.21 15.36 -5.31
N LEU A 54 2.98 15.05 -4.26
CA LEU A 54 3.92 13.94 -4.28
C LEU A 54 3.22 12.59 -4.37
N ILE A 55 2.13 12.41 -3.63
CA ILE A 55 1.28 11.22 -3.73
C ILE A 55 0.73 11.11 -5.15
N TRP A 56 0.24 12.19 -5.75
CA TRP A 56 -0.22 12.19 -7.14
C TRP A 56 0.87 11.80 -8.12
N LEU A 57 2.09 12.34 -7.97
CA LEU A 57 3.24 12.01 -8.80
C LEU A 57 3.58 10.52 -8.77
N MET A 58 3.26 9.85 -7.67
CA MET A 58 3.51 8.42 -7.49
C MET A 58 2.33 7.53 -7.92
N ILE A 59 1.09 7.92 -7.60
CA ILE A 59 -0.12 7.16 -7.96
C ILE A 59 -0.40 7.27 -9.47
N TYR A 60 -0.20 8.44 -10.07
CA TYR A 60 -0.52 8.67 -11.48
C TYR A 60 0.18 7.70 -12.46
N PRO A 61 1.52 7.47 -12.37
CA PRO A 61 2.19 6.46 -13.19
C PRO A 61 1.62 5.05 -13.05
N MET A 62 1.17 4.69 -11.85
CA MET A 62 0.55 3.39 -11.59
C MET A 62 -0.82 3.28 -12.25
N MET A 63 -1.62 4.32 -12.15
CA MET A 63 -2.94 4.39 -12.79
C MET A 63 -2.86 4.37 -14.32
N LEU A 64 -1.77 4.87 -14.91
CA LEU A 64 -1.49 4.70 -16.34
C LEU A 64 -1.34 3.22 -16.74
N LYS A 65 -0.81 2.37 -15.86
CA LYS A 65 -0.58 0.94 -16.14
C LYS A 65 -1.90 0.14 -16.12
N VAL A 66 -2.95 0.64 -15.46
CA VAL A 66 -4.27 0.00 -15.40
C VAL A 66 -4.85 -0.20 -16.82
N ASP A 67 -5.09 -1.46 -17.17
CA ASP A 67 -5.63 -1.83 -18.48
C ASP A 67 -7.07 -2.36 -18.39
N PHE A 68 -8.03 -1.49 -18.70
CA PHE A 68 -9.45 -1.83 -18.72
C PHE A 68 -9.82 -2.88 -19.78
N GLN A 69 -9.04 -3.03 -20.86
CA GLN A 69 -9.27 -4.11 -21.83
C GLN A 69 -8.90 -5.47 -21.25
N SER A 70 -7.81 -5.54 -20.49
CA SER A 70 -7.42 -6.74 -19.77
C SER A 70 -8.41 -7.11 -18.66
N VAL A 71 -9.05 -6.12 -18.02
CA VAL A 71 -10.15 -6.35 -17.06
C VAL A 71 -11.36 -7.03 -17.72
N LYS A 72 -11.68 -6.76 -18.99
CA LYS A 72 -12.76 -7.48 -19.69
C LYS A 72 -12.48 -8.98 -19.88
N ASN A 73 -11.21 -9.37 -19.89
CA ASN A 73 -10.79 -10.78 -20.04
C ASN A 73 -10.70 -11.54 -18.70
N VAL A 74 -11.00 -10.88 -17.57
CA VAL A 74 -11.00 -11.48 -16.20
C VAL A 74 -11.79 -12.79 -16.13
N GLY A 75 -12.92 -12.86 -16.84
CA GLY A 75 -13.79 -14.03 -16.86
C GLY A 75 -13.12 -15.32 -17.38
N LYS A 76 -12.00 -15.23 -18.10
CA LYS A 76 -11.28 -16.41 -18.62
C LYS A 76 -10.50 -17.17 -17.55
N ARG A 77 -10.04 -16.49 -16.49
CA ARG A 77 -9.26 -17.08 -15.39
C ARG A 77 -9.63 -16.41 -14.06
N PRO A 78 -10.84 -16.64 -13.52
CA PRO A 78 -11.36 -15.85 -12.40
C PRO A 78 -10.78 -16.25 -11.04
N LYS A 79 -10.31 -17.50 -10.89
CA LYS A 79 -9.94 -18.07 -9.59
C LYS A 79 -8.92 -17.23 -8.81
N GLY A 80 -7.82 -16.80 -9.43
CA GLY A 80 -6.79 -15.99 -8.75
C GLY A 80 -7.29 -14.58 -8.37
N ILE A 81 -8.22 -14.02 -9.14
CA ILE A 81 -8.84 -12.72 -8.87
C ILE A 81 -9.85 -12.84 -7.72
N ILE A 82 -10.61 -13.94 -7.65
CA ILE A 82 -11.51 -14.19 -6.52
C ILE A 82 -10.71 -14.30 -5.23
N VAL A 83 -9.59 -15.04 -5.22
CA VAL A 83 -8.73 -15.17 -4.04
C VAL A 83 -8.26 -13.79 -3.58
N THR A 84 -7.74 -12.95 -4.47
CA THR A 84 -7.25 -11.62 -4.09
C THR A 84 -8.37 -10.69 -3.64
N CYS A 85 -9.50 -10.65 -4.36
CA CYS A 85 -10.61 -9.76 -4.01
C CYS A 85 -11.25 -10.15 -2.67
N VAL A 86 -11.54 -11.43 -2.45
CA VAL A 86 -12.12 -11.87 -1.17
C VAL A 86 -11.13 -11.63 -0.04
N THR A 87 -9.85 -11.95 -0.25
CA THR A 87 -8.84 -11.71 0.78
C THR A 87 -8.74 -10.22 1.12
N ASN A 88 -8.66 -9.33 0.14
CA ASN A 88 -8.46 -7.90 0.37
C ASN A 88 -9.68 -7.16 0.91
N TRP A 89 -10.89 -7.58 0.53
CA TRP A 89 -12.10 -6.82 0.84
C TRP A 89 -12.97 -7.46 1.93
N LEU A 90 -12.89 -8.78 2.12
CA LEU A 90 -13.73 -9.51 3.08
C LEU A 90 -12.95 -10.12 4.24
N ILE A 91 -11.67 -10.44 4.06
CA ILE A 91 -10.86 -11.07 5.13
C ILE A 91 -9.96 -10.03 5.79
N LYS A 92 -9.04 -9.43 5.01
CA LYS A 92 -7.97 -8.57 5.47
C LYS A 92 -8.44 -7.39 6.34
N PRO A 93 -9.47 -6.60 5.97
CA PRO A 93 -9.86 -5.45 6.79
C PRO A 93 -10.41 -5.89 8.16
N PHE A 94 -11.18 -6.98 8.16
CA PHE A 94 -11.82 -7.51 9.37
C PHE A 94 -10.82 -8.22 10.29
N THR A 95 -9.89 -9.01 9.74
CA THR A 95 -8.83 -9.62 10.55
C THR A 95 -7.84 -8.58 11.04
N MET A 96 -7.57 -7.53 10.25
CA MET A 96 -6.75 -6.39 10.70
C MET A 96 -7.40 -5.71 11.90
N PHE A 97 -8.69 -5.38 11.81
CA PHE A 97 -9.45 -4.82 12.93
C PHE A 97 -9.40 -5.76 14.15
N GLY A 98 -9.70 -7.04 13.97
CA GLY A 98 -9.72 -8.02 15.08
C GLY A 98 -8.37 -8.19 15.77
N ILE A 99 -7.28 -8.30 14.99
CA ILE A 99 -5.93 -8.42 15.52
C ILE A 99 -5.50 -7.10 16.19
N ALA A 100 -5.66 -5.96 15.52
CA ALA A 100 -5.30 -4.68 16.10
C ALA A 100 -6.10 -4.38 17.38
N TYR A 101 -7.40 -4.70 17.41
CA TYR A 101 -8.24 -4.56 18.60
C TYR A 101 -7.74 -5.45 19.74
N LEU A 102 -7.51 -6.74 19.47
CA LEU A 102 -6.98 -7.67 20.47
C LEU A 102 -5.66 -7.18 21.06
N PHE A 103 -4.72 -6.76 20.21
CA PHE A 103 -3.42 -6.32 20.68
C PHE A 103 -3.49 -4.97 21.40
N PHE A 104 -4.13 -3.95 20.85
CA PHE A 104 -4.12 -2.62 21.45
C PHE A 104 -5.05 -2.46 22.66
N TYR A 105 -6.23 -3.11 22.68
CA TYR A 105 -7.20 -2.95 23.77
C TYR A 105 -7.15 -4.03 24.84
N VAL A 106 -6.62 -5.23 24.52
CA VAL A 106 -6.60 -6.36 25.46
C VAL A 106 -5.17 -6.65 25.92
N ILE A 107 -4.27 -6.98 24.99
CA ILE A 107 -2.91 -7.43 25.33
C ILE A 107 -2.04 -6.25 25.82
N PHE A 108 -2.12 -5.11 25.14
CA PHE A 108 -1.29 -3.94 25.42
C PHE A 108 -2.00 -2.86 26.24
N LYS A 109 -3.15 -3.18 26.83
CA LYS A 109 -3.94 -2.26 27.65
C LYS A 109 -3.14 -1.58 28.76
N VAL A 110 -2.15 -2.28 29.33
CA VAL A 110 -1.29 -1.76 30.41
C VAL A 110 -0.20 -0.82 29.88
N PHE A 111 0.16 -0.94 28.60
CA PHE A 111 1.27 -0.21 27.98
C PHE A 111 0.81 1.01 27.17
N ILE A 112 -0.46 1.05 26.76
CA ILE A 112 -0.98 2.09 25.85
C ILE A 112 -2.24 2.73 26.46
N PRO A 113 -2.31 4.06 26.58
CA PRO A 113 -3.54 4.77 26.92
C PRO A 113 -4.67 4.47 25.92
N GLU A 114 -5.91 4.44 26.38
CA GLU A 114 -7.06 4.04 25.55
C GLU A 114 -7.25 4.93 24.31
N ASP A 115 -7.01 6.24 24.43
CA ASP A 115 -7.15 7.16 23.30
C ASP A 115 -6.07 6.95 22.24
N LEU A 116 -4.86 6.60 22.66
CA LEU A 116 -3.77 6.27 21.75
C LEU A 116 -4.00 4.89 21.09
N ALA A 117 -4.61 3.94 21.82
CA ALA A 117 -5.02 2.66 21.26
C ALA A 117 -6.11 2.83 20.17
N LYS A 118 -7.04 3.78 20.34
CA LYS A 118 -8.02 4.15 19.29
C LYS A 118 -7.34 4.64 18.03
N GLU A 119 -6.35 5.53 18.16
CA GLU A 119 -5.62 6.06 17.01
C GLU A 119 -4.77 4.98 16.31
N TYR A 120 -4.11 4.10 17.07
CA TYR A 120 -3.35 2.99 16.49
C TYR A 120 -4.24 1.97 15.77
N LEU A 121 -5.41 1.67 16.34
CA LEU A 121 -6.43 0.86 15.67
C LEU A 121 -6.88 1.53 14.36
N ALA A 122 -7.14 2.85 14.39
CA ALA A 122 -7.52 3.61 13.20
C ALA A 122 -6.49 3.52 12.08
N GLY A 123 -5.21 3.77 12.40
CA GLY A 123 -4.12 3.64 11.43
C GLY A 123 -3.97 2.21 10.89
N ALA A 124 -4.08 1.19 11.75
CA ALA A 124 -3.99 -0.20 11.34
C ALA A 124 -5.13 -0.59 10.38
N VAL A 125 -6.37 -0.18 10.65
CA VAL A 125 -7.53 -0.45 9.79
C VAL A 125 -7.40 0.28 8.45
N LEU A 126 -6.97 1.54 8.45
CA LEU A 126 -6.70 2.29 7.21
C LEU A 126 -5.67 1.57 6.33
N LEU A 127 -4.59 1.05 6.95
CA LEU A 127 -3.58 0.26 6.28
C LEU A 127 -4.15 -1.07 5.74
N GLY A 128 -4.92 -1.79 6.58
CA GLY A 128 -5.50 -3.08 6.24
C GLY A 128 -6.60 -3.05 5.18
N ALA A 129 -7.34 -1.95 5.08
CA ALA A 129 -8.40 -1.76 4.09
C ALA A 129 -7.88 -1.28 2.72
N ALA A 130 -6.64 -0.82 2.63
CA ALA A 130 -6.04 -0.29 1.40
C ALA A 130 -5.15 -1.35 0.72
N PRO A 131 -5.61 -2.03 -0.35
CA PRO A 131 -4.80 -3.03 -1.06
C PRO A 131 -3.69 -2.37 -1.87
N CYS A 132 -2.48 -2.95 -1.83
CA CYS A 132 -1.32 -2.40 -2.53
C CYS A 132 -1.46 -2.43 -4.06
N THR A 133 -0.93 -1.40 -4.71
CA THR A 133 -1.04 -1.18 -6.16
C THR A 133 0.32 -1.24 -6.88
N ALA A 134 1.35 -0.63 -6.30
CA ALA A 134 2.66 -0.49 -6.93
C ALA A 134 3.63 -1.61 -6.58
N MET A 135 3.89 -1.80 -5.29
CA MET A 135 4.96 -2.67 -4.80
C MET A 135 4.71 -4.15 -5.12
N VAL A 136 3.44 -4.53 -5.30
CA VAL A 136 3.00 -5.86 -5.75
C VAL A 136 3.61 -6.31 -7.07
N PHE A 137 3.98 -5.40 -7.97
CA PHE A 137 4.69 -5.77 -9.20
C PHE A 137 6.13 -6.20 -8.91
N VAL A 138 6.80 -5.58 -7.95
CA VAL A 138 8.13 -5.99 -7.48
C VAL A 138 8.02 -7.36 -6.83
N TRP A 139 7.03 -7.56 -5.95
CA TRP A 139 6.81 -8.85 -5.29
C TRP A 139 6.46 -9.97 -6.27
N SER A 140 5.61 -9.69 -7.27
CA SER A 140 5.29 -10.60 -8.37
C SER A 140 6.55 -10.95 -9.17
N HIS A 141 7.35 -9.95 -9.54
CA HIS A 141 8.60 -10.18 -10.28
C HIS A 141 9.58 -11.06 -9.49
N LEU A 142 9.79 -10.77 -8.21
CA LEU A 142 10.66 -11.57 -7.34
C LEU A 142 10.15 -13.00 -7.09
N THR A 143 8.85 -13.23 -7.25
CA THR A 143 8.22 -14.55 -7.16
C THR A 143 8.02 -15.24 -8.52
N LYS A 144 8.54 -14.66 -9.61
CA LYS A 144 8.37 -15.15 -11.00
C LYS A 144 6.89 -15.26 -11.41
N GLY A 145 6.08 -14.32 -10.94
CA GLY A 145 4.67 -14.21 -11.25
C GLY A 145 4.38 -13.85 -12.72
N ASP A 146 3.17 -14.16 -13.16
CA ASP A 146 2.63 -13.68 -14.43
C ASP A 146 2.30 -12.18 -14.30
N ALA A 147 3.10 -11.33 -14.95
CA ALA A 147 2.97 -9.88 -14.88
C ALA A 147 1.65 -9.38 -15.45
N ALA A 148 1.15 -9.99 -16.54
CA ALA A 148 -0.12 -9.60 -17.15
C ALA A 148 -1.29 -9.96 -16.24
N TYR A 149 -1.26 -11.15 -15.63
CA TYR A 149 -2.28 -11.56 -14.68
C TYR A 149 -2.24 -10.74 -13.39
N THR A 150 -1.05 -10.44 -12.88
CA THR A 150 -0.84 -9.56 -11.72
C THR A 150 -1.46 -8.19 -11.99
N LEU A 151 -1.22 -7.61 -13.17
CA LEU A 151 -1.78 -6.32 -13.57
C LEU A 151 -3.31 -6.33 -13.51
N VAL A 152 -3.94 -7.43 -13.97
CA VAL A 152 -5.40 -7.59 -13.90
C VAL A 152 -5.89 -7.69 -12.46
N GLN A 153 -5.22 -8.47 -11.60
CA GLN A 153 -5.59 -8.56 -10.18
C GLN A 153 -5.52 -7.20 -9.48
N VAL A 154 -4.45 -6.44 -9.73
CA VAL A 154 -4.29 -5.09 -9.19
C VAL A 154 -5.36 -4.15 -9.72
N ALA A 155 -5.56 -4.10 -11.04
CA ALA A 155 -6.58 -3.26 -11.66
C ALA A 155 -8.00 -3.52 -11.10
N VAL A 156 -8.36 -4.77 -10.84
CA VAL A 156 -9.66 -5.10 -10.24
C VAL A 156 -9.73 -4.58 -8.79
N ASN A 157 -8.68 -4.73 -8.00
CA ASN A 157 -8.64 -4.18 -6.64
C ASN A 157 -8.70 -2.64 -6.64
N ASP A 158 -8.03 -1.99 -7.57
CA ASP A 158 -8.01 -0.53 -7.77
C ASP A 158 -9.36 0.03 -8.24
N LEU A 159 -10.24 -0.80 -8.79
CA LEU A 159 -11.61 -0.39 -9.08
C LEU A 159 -12.52 -0.59 -7.87
N ILE A 160 -12.34 -1.69 -7.12
CA ILE A 160 -13.13 -1.96 -5.92
C ILE A 160 -12.85 -0.92 -4.83
N ILE A 161 -11.60 -0.43 -4.70
CA ILE A 161 -11.21 0.59 -3.72
C ILE A 161 -12.04 1.87 -3.82
N LEU A 162 -12.49 2.26 -5.02
CA LEU A 162 -13.29 3.47 -5.24
C LEU A 162 -14.63 3.43 -4.50
N VAL A 163 -15.17 2.24 -4.29
CA VAL A 163 -16.50 2.04 -3.71
C VAL A 163 -16.47 1.35 -2.35
N ALA A 164 -15.50 0.47 -2.10
CA ALA A 164 -15.47 -0.37 -0.92
C ALA A 164 -14.62 0.21 0.22
N PHE A 165 -13.57 0.99 -0.10
CA PHE A 165 -12.64 1.50 0.93
C PHE A 165 -13.36 2.36 1.97
N ALA A 166 -14.05 3.41 1.54
CA ALA A 166 -14.70 4.34 2.46
C ALA A 166 -15.78 3.64 3.33
N PRO A 167 -16.71 2.84 2.79
CA PRO A 167 -17.69 2.13 3.61
C PRO A 167 -17.08 1.12 4.59
N ILE A 168 -16.08 0.35 4.18
CA ILE A 168 -15.44 -0.66 5.05
C ILE A 168 -14.70 0.03 6.20
N VAL A 169 -13.93 1.08 5.90
CA VAL A 169 -13.22 1.86 6.92
C VAL A 169 -14.20 2.51 7.89
N ALA A 170 -15.25 3.16 7.38
CA ALA A 170 -16.26 3.79 8.21
C ALA A 170 -16.99 2.78 9.10
N LEU A 171 -17.31 1.60 8.58
CA LEU A 171 -17.93 0.52 9.36
C LEU A 171 -16.99 0.04 10.48
N LEU A 172 -15.76 -0.35 10.15
CA LEU A 172 -14.82 -0.92 11.11
C LEU A 172 -14.41 0.09 12.18
N LEU A 173 -14.19 1.34 11.81
CA LEU A 173 -13.83 2.39 12.77
C LEU A 173 -15.03 2.88 13.58
N GLY A 174 -16.23 2.87 13.00
CA GLY A 174 -17.47 3.06 13.77
C GLY A 174 -17.66 1.99 14.85
N VAL A 175 -17.38 0.72 14.54
CA VAL A 175 -17.40 -0.38 15.53
C VAL A 175 -16.32 -0.19 16.60
N GLY A 176 -15.15 0.35 16.22
CA GLY A 176 -14.07 0.71 17.14
C GLY A 176 -14.34 1.95 18.01
N GLY A 177 -15.50 2.60 17.87
CA GLY A 177 -15.85 3.81 18.62
C GLY A 177 -15.21 5.10 18.08
N VAL A 178 -14.69 5.08 16.85
CA VAL A 178 -14.07 6.23 16.20
C VAL A 178 -15.05 6.84 15.20
N THR A 179 -15.55 8.03 15.49
CA THR A 179 -16.44 8.77 14.58
C THR A 179 -15.64 9.43 13.48
N ILE A 180 -15.88 9.04 12.24
CA ILE A 180 -15.15 9.57 11.07
C ILE A 180 -16.05 10.51 10.28
N PRO A 181 -15.57 11.73 9.96
CA PRO A 181 -16.25 12.60 9.01
C PRO A 181 -16.30 11.95 7.63
N TRP A 182 -17.50 11.57 7.18
CA TRP A 182 -17.70 10.98 5.85
C TRP A 182 -17.21 11.92 4.74
N ASP A 183 -17.41 13.22 4.89
CA ASP A 183 -16.97 14.23 3.93
C ASP A 183 -15.45 14.17 3.70
N THR A 184 -14.66 14.08 4.78
CA THR A 184 -13.19 13.99 4.69
C THR A 184 -12.73 12.66 4.11
N LEU A 185 -13.41 11.56 4.45
CA LEU A 185 -13.08 10.24 3.90
C LEU A 185 -13.37 10.18 2.39
N PHE A 186 -14.54 10.65 1.96
CA PHE A 186 -14.88 10.75 0.53
C PHE A 186 -13.96 11.71 -0.22
N LEU A 187 -13.67 12.87 0.35
CA LEU A 187 -12.73 13.83 -0.24
C LEU A 187 -11.35 13.19 -0.40
N SER A 188 -10.88 12.43 0.58
CA SER A 188 -9.59 11.74 0.49
C SER A 188 -9.58 10.67 -0.62
N VAL A 189 -10.64 9.86 -0.76
CA VAL A 189 -10.75 8.89 -1.86
C VAL A 189 -10.82 9.60 -3.22
N LEU A 190 -11.60 10.67 -3.31
CA LEU A 190 -11.71 11.48 -4.52
C LEU A 190 -10.35 12.07 -4.91
N LEU A 191 -9.66 12.67 -3.95
CA LEU A 191 -8.42 13.39 -4.16
C LEU A 191 -7.24 12.45 -4.45
N PHE A 192 -7.09 11.37 -3.69
CA PHE A 192 -5.92 10.48 -3.80
C PHE A 192 -6.12 9.31 -4.75
N VAL A 193 -7.35 8.93 -5.10
CA VAL A 193 -7.61 7.78 -5.98
C VAL A 193 -8.34 8.18 -7.25
N VAL A 194 -9.51 8.82 -7.14
CA VAL A 194 -10.35 9.11 -8.32
C VAL A 194 -9.67 10.08 -9.29
N ILE A 195 -9.07 11.17 -8.78
CA ILE A 195 -8.39 12.17 -9.63
C ILE A 195 -7.19 11.53 -10.37
N PRO A 196 -6.21 10.88 -9.69
CA PRO A 196 -5.10 10.21 -10.37
C PRO A 196 -5.54 9.11 -11.34
N LEU A 197 -6.56 8.32 -10.96
CA LEU A 197 -7.11 7.28 -11.83
C LEU A 197 -7.70 7.89 -13.09
N SER A 198 -8.57 8.89 -12.96
CA SER A 198 -9.22 9.57 -14.09
C SER A 198 -8.18 10.20 -15.02
N ALA A 199 -7.19 10.89 -14.46
CA ALA A 199 -6.08 11.47 -15.23
C ALA A 199 -5.26 10.39 -15.96
N GLY A 200 -5.01 9.25 -15.30
CA GLY A 200 -4.34 8.10 -15.89
C GLY A 200 -5.13 7.50 -17.06
N VAL A 201 -6.43 7.26 -16.89
CA VAL A 201 -7.31 6.74 -17.95
C VAL A 201 -7.38 7.67 -19.14
N ILE A 202 -7.56 8.97 -18.91
CA ILE A 202 -7.62 9.99 -19.96
C ILE A 202 -6.30 10.01 -20.74
N THR A 203 -5.17 10.06 -20.03
CA THR A 203 -3.85 10.12 -20.66
C THR A 203 -3.56 8.84 -21.45
N ARG A 204 -3.83 7.66 -20.87
CA ARG A 204 -3.65 6.37 -21.55
C ARG A 204 -4.48 6.31 -22.83
N THR A 205 -5.76 6.68 -22.75
CA THR A 205 -6.67 6.65 -23.90
C THR A 205 -6.21 7.61 -25.00
N TRP A 206 -5.78 8.81 -24.62
CA TRP A 206 -5.31 9.83 -25.56
C TRP A 206 -3.99 9.41 -26.25
N VAL A 207 -3.00 8.92 -25.49
CA VAL A 207 -1.70 8.51 -26.04
C VAL A 207 -1.85 7.28 -26.94
N ILE A 208 -2.66 6.28 -26.55
CA ILE A 208 -2.90 5.08 -27.37
C ILE A 208 -3.60 5.45 -28.67
N ARG A 209 -4.60 6.36 -28.64
CA ARG A 209 -5.28 6.83 -29.85
C ARG A 209 -4.35 7.55 -30.82
N GLN A 210 -3.38 8.31 -30.30
CA GLN A 210 -2.46 9.11 -31.12
C GLN A 210 -1.25 8.32 -31.64
N LYS A 211 -0.68 7.43 -30.82
CA LYS A 211 0.63 6.80 -31.08
C LYS A 211 0.62 5.28 -31.03
N GLY A 212 -0.52 4.66 -30.75
CA GLY A 212 -0.65 3.21 -30.63
C GLY A 212 -0.19 2.65 -29.28
N ILE A 213 -0.53 1.39 -29.03
CA ILE A 213 -0.29 0.71 -27.74
C ILE A 213 1.17 0.32 -27.52
N GLU A 214 1.89 0.01 -28.59
CA GLU A 214 3.33 -0.30 -28.56
C GLU A 214 4.15 0.90 -28.05
N TYR A 215 3.89 2.10 -28.59
CA TYR A 215 4.54 3.32 -28.11
C TYR A 215 4.20 3.59 -26.64
N PHE A 216 2.95 3.39 -26.25
CA PHE A 216 2.52 3.58 -24.87
C PHE A 216 3.29 2.68 -23.92
N ASN A 217 3.33 1.37 -24.18
CA ASN A 217 3.96 0.38 -23.31
C ASN A 217 5.49 0.49 -23.29
N HIS A 218 6.14 0.70 -24.45
CA HIS A 218 7.60 0.62 -24.54
C HIS A 218 8.32 1.96 -24.42
N VAL A 219 7.66 3.08 -24.70
CA VAL A 219 8.30 4.42 -24.69
C VAL A 219 7.66 5.32 -23.65
N PHE A 220 6.33 5.44 -23.61
CA PHE A 220 5.66 6.39 -22.74
C PHE A 220 5.73 5.98 -21.27
N ILE A 221 5.30 4.75 -20.92
CA ILE A 221 5.33 4.26 -19.54
C ILE A 221 6.76 4.28 -18.98
N ARG A 222 7.75 3.85 -19.78
CA ARG A 222 9.16 3.80 -19.34
C ARG A 222 9.73 5.15 -18.94
N LYS A 223 9.19 6.27 -19.44
CA LYS A 223 9.61 7.60 -18.99
C LYS A 223 9.27 7.83 -17.51
N PHE A 224 8.19 7.24 -17.02
CA PHE A 224 7.70 7.44 -15.65
C PHE A 224 8.35 6.52 -14.63
N ASP A 225 8.96 5.40 -15.03
CA ASP A 225 9.53 4.43 -14.08
C ASP A 225 10.58 5.09 -13.15
N ASN A 226 11.46 5.94 -13.69
CA ASN A 226 12.47 6.66 -12.88
C ASN A 226 11.85 7.73 -11.96
N TYR A 227 10.82 8.45 -12.44
CA TYR A 227 10.14 9.47 -11.63
C TYR A 227 9.30 8.86 -10.51
N THR A 228 8.70 7.69 -10.75
CA THR A 228 7.90 6.97 -9.74
C THR A 228 8.77 6.58 -8.56
N VAL A 229 9.96 6.04 -8.82
CA VAL A 229 10.94 5.68 -7.79
C VAL A 229 11.41 6.92 -7.03
N GLY A 230 11.77 8.01 -7.72
CA GLY A 230 12.17 9.25 -7.08
C GLY A 230 11.07 9.84 -6.20
N GLY A 231 9.82 9.85 -6.68
CA GLY A 231 8.65 10.32 -5.95
C GLY A 231 8.35 9.49 -4.70
N LEU A 232 8.46 8.16 -4.80
CA LEU A 232 8.33 7.25 -3.66
C LEU A 232 9.38 7.55 -2.59
N LEU A 233 10.66 7.60 -2.95
CA LEU A 233 11.75 7.85 -1.99
C LEU A 233 11.62 9.23 -1.33
N LEU A 234 11.26 10.25 -2.11
CA LEU A 234 11.02 11.60 -1.60
C LEU A 234 9.82 11.65 -0.64
N THR A 235 8.73 10.95 -0.97
CA THR A 235 7.56 10.83 -0.11
C THR A 235 7.95 10.16 1.21
N LEU A 236 8.74 9.09 1.18
CA LEU A 236 9.24 8.44 2.40
C LEU A 236 10.09 9.41 3.24
N ILE A 237 11.04 10.13 2.64
CA ILE A 237 11.86 11.11 3.37
C ILE A 237 10.98 12.17 4.06
N ILE A 238 9.96 12.66 3.37
CA ILE A 238 9.05 13.67 3.91
C ILE A 238 8.16 13.10 5.02
N LEU A 239 7.61 11.89 4.84
CA LEU A 239 6.80 11.23 5.87
C LEU A 239 7.63 10.94 7.14
N PHE A 240 8.86 10.47 6.99
CA PHE A 240 9.75 10.21 8.12
C PHE A 240 10.32 11.48 8.74
N SER A 241 10.43 12.59 8.00
CA SER A 241 10.83 13.88 8.59
C SER A 241 9.72 14.48 9.44
N PHE A 242 8.47 14.26 9.07
CA PHE A 242 7.30 14.64 9.88
C PHE A 242 7.17 13.83 11.16
N GLN A 243 7.51 12.54 11.13
CA GLN A 243 7.38 11.63 12.28
C GLN A 243 8.68 11.34 13.02
N GLY A 244 9.79 11.99 12.64
CA GLY A 244 11.12 11.65 13.16
C GLY A 244 11.25 11.82 14.67
N GLU A 245 10.68 12.89 15.24
CA GLU A 245 10.68 13.13 16.68
C GLU A 245 9.82 12.11 17.43
N THR A 246 8.62 11.83 16.94
CA THR A 246 7.71 10.82 17.51
C THR A 246 8.37 9.44 17.53
N ILE A 247 9.05 9.06 16.45
CA ILE A 247 9.73 7.78 16.28
C ILE A 247 10.87 7.62 17.29
N LEU A 248 11.70 8.66 17.46
CA LEU A 248 12.85 8.63 18.37
C LEU A 248 12.44 8.61 19.84
N ASN A 249 11.37 9.34 20.19
CA ASN A 249 10.91 9.45 21.57
C ASN A 249 10.07 8.24 22.01
N ASN A 250 9.48 7.48 21.07
CA ASN A 250 8.54 6.40 21.37
C ASN A 250 8.92 5.04 20.73
N PRO A 251 10.13 4.50 20.96
CA PRO A 251 10.56 3.24 20.34
C PRO A 251 9.70 2.05 20.78
N LEU A 252 9.20 2.07 22.00
CA LEU A 252 8.31 1.03 22.53
C LEU A 252 7.00 0.98 21.73
N HIS A 253 6.42 2.13 21.40
CA HIS A 253 5.18 2.21 20.62
C HIS A 253 5.35 1.66 19.20
N ILE A 254 6.50 1.89 18.57
CA ILE A 254 6.82 1.31 17.26
C ILE A 254 6.78 -0.22 17.34
N LEU A 255 7.39 -0.81 18.38
CA LEU A 255 7.38 -2.26 18.56
C LEU A 255 5.96 -2.80 18.80
N LEU A 256 5.18 -2.12 19.65
CA LEU A 256 3.79 -2.51 19.94
C LEU A 256 2.91 -2.46 18.69
N ILE A 257 3.10 -1.48 17.80
CA ILE A 257 2.39 -1.41 16.52
C ILE A 257 2.90 -2.46 15.53
N ALA A 258 4.21 -2.70 15.49
CA ALA A 258 4.81 -3.66 14.57
C ALA A 258 4.29 -5.08 14.77
N VAL A 259 4.11 -5.53 16.01
CA VAL A 259 3.66 -6.91 16.33
C VAL A 259 2.35 -7.30 15.63
N PRO A 260 1.22 -6.59 15.82
CA PRO A 260 -0.04 -6.92 15.16
C PRO A 260 0.04 -6.78 13.63
N LEU A 261 0.79 -5.80 13.11
CA LEU A 261 0.94 -5.60 11.66
C LEU A 261 1.72 -6.76 11.00
N VAL A 262 2.79 -7.24 11.63
CA VAL A 262 3.54 -8.43 11.17
C VAL A 262 2.64 -9.65 11.17
N LEU A 263 1.96 -9.89 12.28
CA LEU A 263 1.09 -11.05 12.44
C LEU A 263 0.00 -11.05 11.36
N GLN A 264 -0.65 -9.90 11.14
CA GLN A 264 -1.67 -9.75 10.11
C GLN A 264 -1.10 -9.97 8.70
N THR A 265 0.06 -9.41 8.38
CA THR A 265 0.69 -9.54 7.06
C THR A 265 1.01 -11.02 6.75
N VAL A 266 1.59 -11.71 7.73
CA VAL A 266 1.92 -13.14 7.63
C VAL A 266 0.65 -13.98 7.53
N LEU A 267 -0.36 -13.71 8.36
CA LEU A 267 -1.65 -14.40 8.33
C LEU A 267 -2.29 -14.31 6.95
N ILE A 268 -2.42 -13.10 6.41
CA ILE A 268 -3.10 -12.85 5.14
C ILE A 268 -2.36 -13.49 3.97
N PHE A 269 -1.03 -13.46 4.00
CA PHE A 269 -0.23 -14.21 3.02
C PHE A 269 -0.59 -15.69 3.04
N PHE A 270 -0.61 -16.34 4.21
CA PHE A 270 -0.91 -17.76 4.30
C PHE A 270 -2.36 -18.10 3.96
N VAL A 271 -3.31 -17.20 4.26
CA VAL A 271 -4.71 -17.35 3.85
C VAL A 271 -4.83 -17.33 2.33
N ALA A 272 -4.32 -16.30 1.65
CA ALA A 272 -4.42 -16.19 0.19
C ALA A 272 -3.59 -17.26 -0.53
N TYR A 273 -2.34 -17.50 -0.09
CA TYR A 273 -1.45 -18.47 -0.70
C TYR A 273 -1.91 -19.92 -0.47
N GLY A 274 -2.39 -20.22 0.74
CA GLY A 274 -2.98 -21.51 1.09
C GLY A 274 -4.27 -21.78 0.34
N TRP A 275 -5.13 -20.77 0.18
CA TRP A 275 -6.34 -20.88 -0.65
C TRP A 275 -5.97 -21.12 -2.12
N ALA A 276 -5.03 -20.34 -2.68
CA ALA A 276 -4.57 -20.55 -4.04
C ALA A 276 -4.01 -21.98 -4.27
N LYS A 277 -3.32 -22.53 -3.26
CA LYS A 277 -2.84 -23.92 -3.26
C LYS A 277 -4.00 -24.92 -3.25
N TRP A 278 -5.00 -24.71 -2.39
CA TRP A 278 -6.18 -25.57 -2.32
C TRP A 278 -6.95 -25.62 -3.64
N TRP A 279 -7.00 -24.48 -4.36
CA TRP A 279 -7.60 -24.37 -5.69
C TRP A 279 -6.71 -24.82 -6.84
N LYS A 280 -5.50 -25.33 -6.55
CA LYS A 280 -4.52 -25.81 -7.52
C LYS A 280 -4.20 -24.77 -8.59
N LEU A 281 -4.04 -23.51 -8.18
CA LEU A 281 -3.55 -22.46 -9.08
C LEU A 281 -2.06 -22.70 -9.39
N PRO A 282 -1.56 -22.33 -10.58
CA PRO A 282 -0.13 -22.41 -10.85
C PRO A 282 0.63 -21.40 -9.97
N HIS A 283 1.89 -21.71 -9.65
CA HIS A 283 2.69 -20.90 -8.72
C HIS A 283 2.81 -19.44 -9.15
N ASN A 284 2.96 -19.19 -10.46
CA ASN A 284 3.06 -17.86 -11.06
C ASN A 284 1.78 -17.01 -10.91
N VAL A 285 0.67 -17.60 -10.48
CA VAL A 285 -0.57 -16.89 -10.11
C VAL A 285 -0.77 -16.89 -8.60
N ALA A 286 -0.48 -18.01 -7.94
CA ALA A 286 -0.68 -18.18 -6.51
C ALA A 286 0.25 -17.29 -5.66
N ALA A 287 1.53 -17.20 -6.03
CA ALA A 287 2.49 -16.38 -5.31
C ALA A 287 2.15 -14.88 -5.39
N PRO A 288 1.90 -14.29 -6.58
CA PRO A 288 1.40 -12.91 -6.67
C PRO A 288 0.08 -12.71 -5.92
N ALA A 289 -0.87 -13.66 -5.97
CA ALA A 289 -2.11 -13.54 -5.21
C ALA A 289 -1.88 -13.42 -3.70
N GLY A 290 -0.95 -14.21 -3.16
CA GLY A 290 -0.51 -14.10 -1.75
C GLY A 290 0.12 -12.74 -1.44
N MET A 291 0.98 -12.23 -2.32
CA MET A 291 1.64 -10.93 -2.14
C MET A 291 0.68 -9.75 -2.23
N ILE A 292 -0.27 -9.80 -3.17
CA ILE A 292 -1.33 -8.79 -3.32
C ILE A 292 -2.23 -8.77 -2.08
N GLY A 293 -2.51 -9.94 -1.50
CA GLY A 293 -3.22 -10.06 -0.23
C GLY A 293 -2.47 -9.37 0.91
N ALA A 294 -1.21 -9.75 1.10
CA ALA A 294 -0.42 -9.34 2.25
C ALA A 294 0.01 -7.86 2.24
N SER A 295 0.27 -7.30 1.05
CA SER A 295 0.82 -5.95 0.90
C SER A 295 -0.24 -4.85 1.06
N ASN A 296 0.17 -3.68 1.55
CA ASN A 296 -0.72 -2.55 1.80
C ASN A 296 -0.40 -1.34 0.91
N PHE A 297 -1.41 -0.50 0.69
CA PHE A 297 -1.24 0.78 0.03
C PHE A 297 -0.99 1.88 1.06
N PHE A 298 0.25 1.92 1.54
CA PHE A 298 0.61 2.79 2.65
C PHE A 298 0.46 4.28 2.30
N GLU A 299 0.67 4.69 1.05
CA GLU A 299 0.61 6.10 0.68
C GLU A 299 -0.81 6.65 0.80
N LEU A 300 -1.81 5.87 0.36
CA LEU A 300 -3.21 6.21 0.60
C LEU A 300 -3.55 6.18 2.09
N ALA A 301 -3.11 5.14 2.81
CA ALA A 301 -3.42 4.99 4.24
C ALA A 301 -2.84 6.14 5.07
N VAL A 302 -1.58 6.51 4.84
CA VAL A 302 -0.92 7.65 5.50
C VAL A 302 -1.63 8.95 5.15
N ALA A 303 -1.98 9.17 3.87
CA ALA A 303 -2.65 10.40 3.45
C ALA A 303 -4.02 10.57 4.11
N VAL A 304 -4.81 9.49 4.17
CA VAL A 304 -6.12 9.47 4.83
C VAL A 304 -5.96 9.60 6.35
N ALA A 305 -4.94 8.98 6.95
CA ALA A 305 -4.68 9.11 8.39
C ALA A 305 -4.33 10.56 8.76
N ILE A 306 -3.50 11.22 7.96
CA ILE A 306 -3.13 12.64 8.16
C ILE A 306 -4.36 13.54 7.97
N SER A 307 -5.19 13.30 6.95
CA SER A 307 -6.37 14.15 6.70
C SER A 307 -7.44 14.03 7.78
N LEU A 308 -7.58 12.84 8.39
CA LEU A 308 -8.59 12.57 9.42
C LEU A 308 -8.13 12.88 10.84
N PHE A 309 -6.89 12.52 11.19
CA PHE A 309 -6.39 12.56 12.56
C PHE A 309 -5.26 13.59 12.75
N GLY A 310 -4.76 14.17 11.66
CA GLY A 310 -3.63 15.08 11.69
C GLY A 310 -2.28 14.37 11.62
N LEU A 311 -1.25 15.17 11.31
CA LEU A 311 0.08 14.71 10.99
C LEU A 311 0.84 14.09 12.17
N GLN A 312 0.60 14.57 13.40
CA GLN A 312 1.25 14.05 14.62
C GLN A 312 0.44 12.95 15.33
N SER A 313 -0.66 12.48 14.74
CA SER A 313 -1.50 11.46 15.36
C SER A 313 -0.81 10.09 15.44
N GLY A 314 -1.26 9.28 16.40
CA GLY A 314 -0.94 7.87 16.48
C GLY A 314 -1.42 7.08 15.26
N ALA A 315 -2.49 7.51 14.60
CA ALA A 315 -2.97 6.90 13.36
C ALA A 315 -1.97 7.09 12.23
N ALA A 316 -1.43 8.30 12.07
CA ALA A 316 -0.36 8.58 11.13
C ALA A 316 0.91 7.79 11.49
N LEU A 317 1.29 7.72 12.76
CA LEU A 317 2.43 6.91 13.21
C LEU A 317 2.24 5.43 12.84
N ALA A 318 1.06 4.85 13.09
CA ALA A 318 0.80 3.44 12.84
C ALA A 318 0.91 3.07 11.35
N THR A 319 0.45 3.97 10.46
CA THR A 319 0.60 3.77 9.01
C THR A 319 2.07 3.85 8.56
N VAL A 320 2.87 4.76 9.13
CA VAL A 320 4.31 4.86 8.87
C VAL A 320 5.08 3.64 9.40
N VAL A 321 4.73 3.14 10.59
CA VAL A 321 5.29 1.89 11.13
C VAL A 321 4.94 0.70 10.23
N GLY A 322 3.76 0.68 9.62
CA GLY A 322 3.40 -0.31 8.61
C GLY A 322 4.44 -0.40 7.49
N VAL A 323 4.89 0.74 6.95
CA VAL A 323 5.93 0.78 5.91
C VAL A 323 7.26 0.20 6.39
N LEU A 324 7.67 0.56 7.61
CA LEU A 324 8.93 0.09 8.21
C LEU A 324 8.99 -1.44 8.26
N VAL A 325 7.86 -2.07 8.59
CA VAL A 325 7.82 -3.50 8.85
C VAL A 325 7.41 -4.31 7.63
N GLU A 326 6.63 -3.74 6.71
CA GLU A 326 6.13 -4.44 5.52
C GLU A 326 7.27 -4.92 4.61
N VAL A 327 8.22 -4.06 4.25
CA VAL A 327 9.31 -4.40 3.31
C VAL A 327 10.11 -5.64 3.73
N PRO A 328 10.67 -5.74 4.96
CA PRO A 328 11.43 -6.91 5.37
C PRO A 328 10.56 -8.18 5.44
N ILE A 329 9.31 -8.06 5.91
CA ILE A 329 8.39 -9.20 5.98
C ILE A 329 8.01 -9.69 4.58
N MET A 330 7.72 -8.79 3.64
CA MET A 330 7.41 -9.14 2.26
C MET A 330 8.58 -9.88 1.59
N LEU A 331 9.83 -9.45 1.80
CA LEU A 331 11.00 -10.17 1.30
C LEU A 331 11.14 -11.57 1.92
N MET A 332 10.83 -11.71 3.21
CA MET A 332 10.76 -13.02 3.86
C MET A 332 9.70 -13.91 3.20
N LEU A 333 8.49 -13.38 2.97
CA LEU A 333 7.39 -14.10 2.33
C LEU A 333 7.72 -14.48 0.87
N VAL A 334 8.38 -13.61 0.12
CA VAL A 334 8.90 -13.92 -1.22
C VAL A 334 9.85 -15.10 -1.19
N ARG A 335 10.77 -15.16 -0.21
CA ARG A 335 11.68 -16.29 -0.03
C ARG A 335 10.92 -17.58 0.27
N ILE A 336 9.90 -17.52 1.13
CA ILE A 336 9.03 -18.66 1.43
C ILE A 336 8.33 -19.13 0.16
N ALA A 337 7.64 -18.24 -0.56
CA ALA A 337 6.90 -18.56 -1.78
C ALA A 337 7.80 -19.20 -2.85
N ASN A 338 9.01 -18.70 -3.03
CA ASN A 338 9.99 -19.25 -3.98
C ASN A 338 10.48 -20.65 -3.59
N ASN A 339 10.66 -20.90 -2.29
CA ASN A 339 11.09 -22.22 -1.80
C ASN A 339 9.96 -23.26 -1.87
N THR A 340 8.70 -22.83 -1.90
CA THR A 340 7.51 -23.69 -1.95
C THR A 340 6.93 -23.86 -3.35
N GLN A 341 7.69 -23.54 -4.40
CA GLN A 341 7.23 -23.67 -5.80
C GLN A 341 6.72 -25.08 -6.12
N LYS A 342 7.34 -26.13 -5.55
CA LYS A 342 6.98 -27.54 -5.73
C LYS A 342 5.59 -27.92 -5.19
N TRP A 343 4.94 -27.04 -4.42
CA TRP A 343 3.61 -27.30 -3.85
C TRP A 343 2.46 -27.01 -4.83
N PHE A 344 2.77 -26.40 -5.98
CA PHE A 344 1.80 -25.96 -6.96
C PHE A 344 1.98 -26.74 -8.26
N PRO A 345 0.90 -26.94 -9.04
CA PRO A 345 1.01 -27.48 -10.37
C PRO A 345 1.84 -26.55 -11.26
N GLU A 346 2.48 -27.13 -12.28
CA GLU A 346 3.21 -26.39 -13.32
C GLU A 346 2.34 -25.38 -14.05
#